data_AF-A0A840KH26-F1
#
_entry.id   AF-A0A840KH26-F1
#
_cell.length_a   1.000
_cell.length_b   1.000
_cell.length_c   1.000
_cell.angle_alpha   90.00
_cell.angle_beta   90.00
_cell.angle_gamma   90.00
#
_symmetry.space_group_name_H-M   'P 1'
#
loop_
_entity.id
_entity.type
_entity.pdbx_description
1 polymer ?
#
loop_
_entity_poly.entity_id
_entity_poly.type
_entity_poly.pdbx_seq_one_letter_code
_entity_poly.pdbx_strand_id
1 'polypeptide(L)'
;MARKGQVKIKAVFDDKIEYRGSLAKMKSDCHILGLTQEVRKKLGKTFGDEVLVSLVEDKEGRKVEIADDIKAVFNENPDAKVLFDAMSYTHQKEYIRWIEEAKKTETRESRKVKMVLMILEGKKGV
;
A
#
# COMPACT_ATOMS: atom_id res chain seq x y z
N MET A 1 -0.55 -6.14 -22.22
CA MET A 1 0.62 -6.77 -21.57
C MET A 1 0.28 -7.05 -20.12
N ALA A 2 0.02 -8.31 -19.76
CA ALA A 2 -0.43 -8.70 -18.43
C ALA A 2 0.74 -8.72 -17.42
N ARG A 3 0.67 -7.92 -16.35
CA ARG A 3 1.70 -7.90 -15.30
C ARG A 3 1.82 -9.29 -14.66
N LYS A 4 3.05 -9.79 -14.50
CA LYS A 4 3.38 -11.12 -13.93
C LYS A 4 3.08 -11.25 -12.42
N GLY A 5 2.61 -10.19 -11.77
CA GLY A 5 2.42 -10.14 -10.32
C GLY A 5 0.97 -9.89 -9.89
N GLN A 6 0.77 -9.95 -8.57
CA GLN A 6 -0.49 -9.62 -7.90
C GLN A 6 -0.83 -8.13 -8.16
N VAL A 7 -1.96 -7.86 -8.81
CA VAL A 7 -2.40 -6.48 -9.11
C VAL A 7 -3.40 -6.08 -8.04
N LYS A 8 -3.11 -5.02 -7.29
CA LYS A 8 -4.07 -4.46 -6.33
C LYS A 8 -5.20 -3.77 -7.09
N ILE A 9 -6.43 -4.12 -6.73
CA ILE A 9 -7.63 -3.64 -7.40
C ILE A 9 -8.66 -3.17 -6.37
N LYS A 10 -9.45 -2.19 -6.78
CA LYS A 10 -10.77 -1.93 -6.24
C LYS A 10 -11.77 -2.56 -7.21
N ALA A 11 -12.58 -3.48 -6.73
CA ALA A 11 -13.73 -3.99 -7.47
C ALA A 11 -15.00 -3.45 -6.83
N VAL A 12 -15.96 -3.07 -7.65
CA VAL A 12 -17.33 -2.81 -7.20
C VAL A 12 -18.22 -3.89 -7.79
N PHE A 13 -18.94 -4.61 -6.95
CA PHE A 13 -19.88 -5.66 -7.35
C PHE A 13 -21.31 -5.09 -7.35
N ASP A 14 -22.01 -5.23 -8.48
CA ASP A 14 -23.36 -4.72 -8.74
C ASP A 14 -23.58 -3.25 -8.30
N ASP A 15 -22.53 -2.42 -8.39
CA ASP A 15 -22.53 -1.02 -7.91
C ASP A 15 -22.96 -0.85 -6.43
N LYS A 16 -22.94 -1.93 -5.65
CA LYS A 16 -23.42 -2.00 -4.27
C LYS A 16 -22.31 -2.31 -3.27
N ILE A 17 -21.34 -3.12 -3.68
CA ILE A 17 -20.29 -3.60 -2.77
C ILE A 17 -18.93 -3.21 -3.29
N GLU A 18 -18.28 -2.32 -2.57
CA GLU A 18 -16.88 -2.02 -2.75
C GLU A 18 -16.00 -3.09 -2.09
N TYR A 19 -15.04 -3.59 -2.86
CA TYR A 19 -14.08 -4.60 -2.44
C TYR A 19 -12.68 -4.18 -2.82
N ARG A 20 -11.80 -4.08 -1.82
CA ARG A 20 -10.36 -3.93 -2.05
C ARG A 20 -9.70 -5.29 -1.95
N GLY A 21 -9.07 -5.70 -3.04
CA GLY A 21 -8.39 -6.98 -3.09
C GLY A 21 -7.26 -6.97 -4.10
N SER A 22 -6.98 -8.15 -4.62
CA SER A 22 -5.94 -8.32 -5.60
C SER A 22 -6.30 -9.36 -6.63
N LEU A 23 -5.95 -9.10 -7.88
CA LEU A 23 -5.95 -10.08 -8.94
C LEU A 23 -4.72 -10.97 -8.81
N ALA A 24 -4.94 -12.27 -8.68
CA ALA A 24 -3.87 -13.26 -8.67
C ALA A 24 -3.77 -13.92 -10.05
N LYS A 25 -2.53 -14.16 -10.51
CA LYS A 25 -2.27 -14.96 -11.71
C LYS A 25 -1.96 -16.40 -11.27
N MET A 26 -2.99 -17.24 -11.14
CA MET A 26 -2.86 -18.61 -10.61
C MET A 26 -2.43 -19.60 -11.70
N LYS A 27 -1.27 -19.37 -12.35
CA LYS A 27 -0.79 -20.16 -13.51
C LYS A 27 -1.81 -20.28 -14.67
N SER A 28 -2.84 -19.43 -14.68
CA SER A 28 -3.84 -19.31 -15.73
C SER A 28 -3.48 -18.21 -16.73
N ASP A 29 -4.05 -18.28 -17.93
CA ASP A 29 -3.89 -17.26 -18.97
C ASP A 29 -4.54 -15.92 -18.57
N CYS A 30 -5.60 -15.98 -17.75
CA CYS A 30 -6.31 -14.81 -17.22
C CYS A 30 -6.02 -14.57 -15.73
N HIS A 31 -6.11 -13.31 -15.30
CA HIS A 31 -6.11 -12.92 -13.89
C HIS A 31 -7.41 -13.32 -13.20
N ILE A 32 -7.33 -13.91 -12.02
CA ILE A 32 -8.48 -14.37 -11.25
C ILE A 32 -8.77 -13.37 -10.12
N LEU A 33 -10.03 -12.92 -10.05
CA LEU A 33 -10.57 -12.19 -8.91
C LEU A 33 -11.29 -13.18 -7.99
N GLY A 34 -10.78 -13.38 -6.79
CA GLY A 34 -11.47 -14.17 -5.78
C GLY A 34 -12.70 -13.42 -5.26
N LEU A 35 -13.89 -14.01 -5.40
CA LEU A 35 -15.09 -13.54 -4.73
C LEU A 35 -15.19 -14.20 -3.35
N THR A 36 -15.10 -13.42 -2.28
CA THR A 36 -15.18 -13.97 -0.92
C THR A 36 -16.62 -14.36 -0.56
N GLN A 37 -16.77 -15.32 0.35
CA GLN A 37 -18.09 -15.75 0.83
C GLN A 37 -18.89 -14.58 1.45
N GLU A 38 -18.19 -13.62 2.09
CA GLU A 38 -18.81 -12.43 2.67
C GLU A 38 -19.42 -11.52 1.60
N VAL A 39 -18.67 -11.21 0.52
CA VAL A 39 -19.17 -10.40 -0.60
C VAL A 39 -20.37 -11.10 -1.24
N ARG A 40 -20.28 -12.42 -1.46
CA ARG A 40 -21.39 -13.21 -2.00
C ARG A 40 -22.65 -13.15 -1.13
N LYS A 41 -22.51 -13.29 0.20
CA LYS A 41 -23.63 -13.15 1.15
C LYS A 41 -24.25 -11.75 1.09
N LYS A 42 -23.42 -10.71 1.04
CA LYS A 42 -23.88 -9.32 0.94
C LYS A 42 -24.58 -9.00 -0.39
N LEU A 43 -24.17 -9.64 -1.49
CA LEU A 43 -24.86 -9.54 -2.78
C LEU A 43 -26.16 -10.35 -2.84
N GLY A 44 -26.35 -11.29 -1.91
CA GLY A 44 -27.46 -12.23 -1.96
C GLY A 44 -27.39 -13.20 -3.16
N LYS A 45 -26.21 -13.37 -3.77
CA LYS A 45 -26.03 -14.17 -4.99
C LYS A 45 -25.51 -15.56 -4.70
N THR A 46 -25.87 -16.52 -5.54
CA THR A 46 -25.48 -17.92 -5.44
C THR A 46 -24.75 -18.42 -6.69
N PHE A 47 -24.39 -19.71 -6.69
CA PHE A 47 -23.75 -20.33 -7.85
C PHE A 47 -24.72 -20.31 -9.04
N GLY A 48 -24.25 -19.84 -10.20
CA GLY A 48 -25.08 -19.69 -11.40
C GLY A 48 -25.61 -18.28 -11.63
N ASP A 49 -25.50 -17.39 -10.64
CA ASP A 49 -25.90 -15.99 -10.79
C ASP A 49 -24.79 -15.18 -11.47
N GLU A 50 -25.18 -14.31 -12.40
CA GLU A 50 -24.29 -13.34 -13.02
C GLU A 50 -24.04 -12.16 -12.09
N VAL A 51 -22.80 -11.68 -11.99
CA VAL A 51 -22.40 -10.53 -11.17
C VAL A 51 -21.75 -9.50 -12.06
N LEU A 52 -22.21 -8.24 -11.98
CA LEU A 52 -21.55 -7.15 -12.68
C LEU A 52 -20.38 -6.67 -11.83
N VAL A 53 -19.16 -6.69 -12.40
CA VAL A 53 -17.94 -6.34 -11.69
C VAL A 53 -17.25 -5.18 -12.38
N SER A 54 -17.20 -4.03 -11.69
CA SER A 54 -16.45 -2.85 -12.12
C SER A 54 -15.06 -2.90 -11.47
N LEU A 55 -14.02 -3.13 -12.28
CA LEU A 55 -12.63 -3.26 -11.82
C LEU A 55 -11.84 -1.98 -12.12
N VAL A 56 -11.21 -1.42 -11.09
CA VAL A 56 -10.28 -0.31 -11.21
C VAL A 56 -8.96 -0.70 -10.53
N GLU A 57 -7.83 -0.45 -11.19
CA GLU A 57 -6.52 -0.61 -10.54
C GLU A 57 -6.45 0.29 -9.31
N ASP A 58 -6.14 -0.29 -8.14
CA ASP A 58 -5.92 0.47 -6.90
C ASP A 58 -4.52 1.10 -6.98
N LYS A 59 -4.41 2.18 -7.76
CA LYS A 59 -3.24 3.06 -7.83
C LYS A 59 -3.20 4.06 -6.70
N GLU A 60 -4.19 4.03 -5.81
CA GLU A 60 -4.24 4.86 -4.64
C GLU A 60 -3.11 4.43 -3.72
N GLY A 61 -1.98 5.12 -3.82
CA GLY A 61 -0.88 5.01 -2.90
C GLY A 61 -1.46 5.25 -1.51
N ARG A 62 -1.53 4.18 -0.71
CA ARG A 62 -1.80 4.31 0.73
C ARG A 62 -0.73 5.27 1.22
N LYS A 63 -1.08 6.52 1.52
CA LYS A 63 -0.11 7.46 2.08
C LYS A 63 0.14 7.01 3.51
N VAL A 64 1.39 6.83 3.88
CA VAL A 64 1.73 6.61 5.28
C VAL A 64 1.46 7.94 5.99
N GLU A 65 0.71 7.91 7.09
CA GLU A 65 0.56 9.11 7.91
C GLU A 65 1.92 9.40 8.56
N ILE A 66 2.51 10.53 8.17
CA ILE A 66 3.81 10.98 8.67
C ILE A 66 3.54 12.04 9.74
N ALA A 67 4.08 11.84 10.94
CA ALA A 67 4.02 12.84 12.00
C ALA A 67 4.77 14.12 11.60
N ASP A 68 4.32 15.29 12.09
CA ASP A 68 4.86 16.59 11.67
C ASP A 68 6.34 16.76 12.00
N ASP A 69 6.80 16.09 13.05
CA ASP A 69 8.20 16.06 13.46
C ASP A 69 9.11 15.31 12.48
N ILE A 70 8.57 14.36 11.72
CA ILE A 70 9.28 13.66 10.63
C ILE A 70 9.18 14.49 9.34
N LYS A 71 8.05 15.17 9.09
CA LYS A 71 7.92 16.09 7.95
C LYS A 71 8.93 17.22 8.02
N ALA A 72 9.19 17.77 9.21
CA ALA A 72 10.20 18.81 9.41
C ALA A 72 11.58 18.35 8.93
N VAL A 73 12.00 17.14 9.31
CA VAL A 73 13.29 16.56 8.87
C VAL A 73 13.35 16.36 7.35
N PHE A 74 12.24 15.98 6.73
CA PHE A 74 12.14 15.90 5.26
C PHE A 74 12.11 17.26 4.57
N ASN A 75 11.63 18.32 5.23
CA ASN A 75 11.67 19.68 4.69
C ASN A 75 13.09 20.24 4.70
N GLU A 76 13.90 19.87 5.70
CA GLU A 76 15.33 20.19 5.74
C GLU A 76 16.14 19.38 4.72
N ASN A 77 15.64 18.20 4.32
CA ASN A 77 16.30 17.28 3.39
C ASN A 77 15.37 16.90 2.22
N PRO A 78 15.13 17.82 1.26
CA PRO A 78 14.18 17.60 0.17
C PRO A 78 14.58 16.43 -0.75
N ASP A 79 15.88 16.16 -0.93
CA ASP A 79 16.35 15.02 -1.73
C ASP A 79 15.90 13.68 -1.13
N ALA A 80 16.02 13.54 0.20
CA ALA A 80 15.54 12.36 0.90
C ALA A 80 14.01 12.25 0.83
N LYS A 81 13.29 13.37 0.86
CA LYS A 81 11.84 13.39 0.69
C LYS A 81 11.42 12.84 -0.67
N VAL A 82 12.08 13.25 -1.75
CA VAL A 82 11.78 12.79 -3.11
C VAL A 82 12.02 11.28 -3.23
N LEU A 83 13.16 10.80 -2.70
CA LEU A 83 13.48 9.38 -2.69
C LEU A 83 12.47 8.57 -1.86
N PHE A 84 12.06 9.08 -0.70
CA PHE A 84 11.06 8.47 0.17
C PHE A 84 9.68 8.37 -0.52
N ASP A 85 9.21 9.46 -1.13
CA ASP A 85 7.92 9.49 -1.85
C ASP A 85 7.92 8.53 -3.05
N ALA A 86 9.08 8.31 -3.67
CA ALA A 86 9.26 7.32 -4.74
C ALA A 86 9.32 5.86 -4.23
N MET A 87 9.47 5.61 -2.93
CA MET A 87 9.50 4.25 -2.37
C MET A 87 8.10 3.60 -2.35
N SER A 88 8.11 2.27 -2.28
CA SER A 88 6.85 1.52 -2.07
C SER A 88 6.28 1.79 -0.68
N TYR A 89 4.95 1.74 -0.56
CA TYR A 89 4.23 1.90 0.72
C TYR A 89 4.80 1.03 1.85
N THR A 90 5.22 -0.20 1.55
CA THR A 90 5.77 -1.12 2.56
C THR A 90 7.02 -0.53 3.20
N HIS A 91 7.95 -0.01 2.39
CA HIS A 91 9.19 0.58 2.87
C HIS A 91 8.94 1.90 3.59
N GLN A 92 8.04 2.74 3.06
CA GLN A 92 7.64 3.98 3.75
C GLN A 92 7.06 3.66 5.14
N LYS A 93 6.17 2.66 5.22
CA LYS A 93 5.53 2.26 6.47
C LYS A 93 6.53 1.70 7.47
N GLU A 94 7.52 0.95 6.99
CA GLU A 94 8.57 0.36 7.82
C GLU A 94 9.43 1.43 8.50
N TYR A 95 9.89 2.46 7.75
CA TYR A 95 10.63 3.58 8.33
C TYR A 95 9.82 4.35 9.37
N ILE A 96 8.57 4.69 9.06
CA ILE A 96 7.71 5.44 9.99
C ILE A 96 7.47 4.62 11.26
N ARG A 97 7.10 3.33 11.12
CA ARG A 97 6.92 2.43 12.25
C ARG A 97 8.19 2.33 13.10
N TRP A 98 9.36 2.21 12.47
CA TRP A 98 10.63 2.17 13.19
C TRP A 98 10.89 3.44 14.00
N ILE A 99 10.54 4.62 13.48
CA ILE A 99 10.65 5.87 14.23
C ILE A 99 9.61 5.90 15.38
N GLU A 100 8.37 5.49 15.12
CA GLU A 100 7.29 5.49 16.12
C GLU A 100 7.51 4.49 17.26
N GLU A 101 8.15 3.35 17.00
CA GLU A 101 8.51 2.37 18.03
C GLU A 101 9.54 2.92 19.04
N ALA A 102 10.22 4.04 18.74
CA ALA A 102 11.13 4.69 19.68
C ALA A 102 10.36 5.49 20.74
N LYS A 103 10.22 4.91 21.94
CA LYS A 103 9.56 5.57 23.09
C LYS A 103 10.35 6.75 23.68
N LYS A 104 11.68 6.77 23.50
CA LYS A 104 12.55 7.86 23.98
C LYS A 104 12.72 8.89 22.87
N THR A 105 12.51 10.16 23.19
CA THR A 105 12.65 11.28 22.24
C THR A 105 14.04 11.32 21.59
N GLU A 106 15.10 11.12 22.37
CA GLU A 106 16.48 11.08 21.87
C GLU A 106 16.70 9.98 20.80
N THR A 107 16.15 8.79 21.05
CA THR A 107 16.21 7.68 20.08
C THR A 107 15.37 7.98 18.84
N ARG A 108 14.22 8.65 19.00
CA ARG A 108 13.36 9.05 17.89
C ARG A 108 14.10 10.03 16.97
N GLU A 109 14.73 11.06 17.52
CA GLU A 109 15.54 12.02 16.74
C GLU A 109 16.72 11.34 16.03
N SER A 110 17.46 10.47 16.73
CA SER A 110 18.54 9.70 16.12
C SER A 110 18.06 8.84 14.94
N ARG A 111 16.88 8.20 15.08
CA ARG A 111 16.28 7.40 13.99
C ARG A 111 15.84 8.26 12.81
N LYS A 112 15.35 9.48 13.02
CA LYS A 112 15.01 10.40 11.91
C LYS A 112 16.22 10.77 11.08
N VAL A 113 17.32 11.16 11.72
CA VAL A 113 18.57 11.50 11.03
C VAL A 113 19.12 10.28 10.29
N LYS A 114 19.09 9.11 10.95
CA LYS A 114 19.55 7.85 10.35
C LYS A 114 18.66 7.41 9.17
N MET A 115 17.35 7.64 9.24
CA MET A 115 16.42 7.41 8.14
C MET A 115 16.80 8.23 6.92
N VAL A 116 17.04 9.55 7.07
CA VAL A 116 17.45 10.41 5.95
C VAL A 116 18.74 9.89 5.31
N LEU A 117 19.75 9.57 6.11
CA LEU A 117 21.01 9.01 5.60
C LEU A 117 20.77 7.71 4.83
N MET A 118 20.00 6.77 5.38
CA MET A 118 19.71 5.50 4.71
C MET A 118 18.95 5.68 3.40
N ILE A 119 18.00 6.63 3.35
CA ILE A 119 17.27 6.95 2.14
C ILE A 119 18.22 7.52 1.07
N LEU A 120 19.11 8.44 1.45
CA LEU A 120 20.11 9.02 0.55
C LEU A 120 21.13 7.98 0.06
N GLU A 121 21.47 6.99 0.89
CA GLU A 121 22.26 5.82 0.50
C GLU A 121 21.50 4.86 -0.44
N GLY A 122 20.22 5.09 -0.70
CA GLY A 122 19.37 4.25 -1.56
C GLY A 122 18.85 2.98 -0.87
N LYS A 123 18.97 2.89 0.46
CA LYS A 123 18.35 1.80 1.23
C LYS A 123 16.85 1.99 1.25
N LYS A 124 16.13 0.87 1.19
CA LYS A 124 14.67 0.82 1.09
C LYS A 124 14.05 0.12 2.30
N GLY A 125 14.67 0.23 3.47
CA GLY A 125 14.27 -0.48 4.69
C GLY A 125 15.26 -0.23 5.82
N VAL A 126 14.85 -0.62 7.04
CA VAL A 126 15.65 -0.52 8.27
C VAL A 126 16.17 -1.89 8.67
#